data_AF-A0A1N6GLG8-F1
#
_entry.id   AF-A0A1N6GLG8-F1
#
_cell.length_a   1.000
_cell.length_b   1.000
_cell.length_c   1.000
_cell.angle_alpha   90.00
_cell.angle_beta   90.00
_cell.angle_gamma   90.00
#
_symmetry.space_group_name_H-M   'P 1'
#
loop_
_entity.id
_entity.type
_entity.pdbx_description
1 polymer ?
#
loop_
_entity_poly.entity_id
_entity_poly.type
_entity_poly.pdbx_seq_one_letter_code
_entity_poly.pdbx_strand_id
1 'polypeptide(L)'
;MNRFIRIQLVLLLWLSFFSCSDPDEGPQLVWDDSKVLVDQKAFDSAITDDLKINSLDLKGDFLTINISAGGCNGESWEIRLIDSGEVLESDPPQRNLVLFF
;
A
#
# COMPACT_ATOMS: atom_id res chain seq x y z
N MET A 1 48.23 -0.94 11.26
CA MET A 1 46.87 -0.61 10.76
C MET A 1 46.00 -0.23 11.94
N ASN A 2 45.65 1.06 12.07
CA ASN A 2 44.96 1.58 13.26
C ASN A 2 43.63 0.85 13.50
N ARG A 3 43.38 0.45 14.75
CA ARG A 3 42.12 -0.21 15.15
C ARG A 3 40.90 0.65 14.77
N PHE A 4 41.03 1.98 14.83
CA PHE A 4 40.02 2.93 14.38
C PHE A 4 39.73 2.89 12.87
N ILE A 5 40.76 2.71 12.03
CA ILE A 5 40.60 2.61 10.57
C ILE A 5 39.83 1.34 10.18
N ARG A 6 40.06 0.22 10.88
CA ARG A 6 39.33 -1.03 10.64
C ARG A 6 37.84 -0.89 10.98
N ILE A 7 37.50 -0.17 12.06
CA ILE A 7 36.10 0.07 12.44
C ILE A 7 35.42 0.98 11.41
N GLN A 8 36.08 2.03 10.94
CA GLN A 8 35.54 2.93 9.91
C GLN A 8 35.25 2.21 8.59
N LEU A 9 36.13 1.30 8.15
CA LEU A 9 35.93 0.52 6.93
C LEU A 9 34.75 -0.46 7.04
N VAL A 10 34.55 -1.09 8.20
CA VAL A 10 33.40 -1.97 8.44
C VAL A 10 32.09 -1.18 8.45
N LEU A 11 32.10 0.03 9.00
CA LEU A 11 30.93 0.89 9.08
C LEU A 11 30.50 1.41 7.69
N LEU A 12 31.46 1.79 6.85
CA LEU A 12 31.23 2.16 5.44
C LEU A 12 30.66 1.00 4.62
N LEU A 13 31.16 -0.22 4.83
CA LEU A 13 30.66 -1.42 4.16
C LEU A 13 29.22 -1.75 4.58
N TRP A 14 28.86 -1.50 5.84
CA TRP A 14 27.51 -1.79 6.35
C TRP A 14 26.46 -0.80 5.82
N LEU A 15 26.80 0.47 5.65
CA LEU A 15 25.90 1.48 5.09
C LEU A 15 25.48 1.17 3.64
N SER A 16 26.22 0.32 2.93
CA SER A 16 25.90 -0.08 1.55
C SER A 16 24.67 -0.98 1.45
N PHE A 17 24.24 -1.63 2.54
CA PHE A 17 23.09 -2.54 2.54
C PHE A 17 21.73 -1.83 2.66
N PHE A 18 21.71 -0.54 2.98
CA PHE A 18 20.47 0.24 3.08
C PHE A 18 20.14 1.00 1.78
N SER A 19 20.84 0.71 0.68
CA SER A 19 20.54 1.35 -0.60
C SER A 19 19.21 0.83 -1.15
N CYS A 20 18.27 1.74 -1.33
CA CYS A 20 17.03 1.50 -2.03
C CYS A 20 17.23 1.78 -3.52
N SER A 21 16.69 0.94 -4.41
CA SER A 21 16.61 1.24 -5.84
C SER A 21 15.17 1.57 -6.16
N ASP A 22 14.89 2.81 -6.55
CA ASP A 22 13.57 3.20 -7.01
C ASP A 22 13.28 2.49 -8.34
N PRO A 23 12.18 1.72 -8.47
CA PRO A 23 11.70 1.33 -9.79
C PRO A 23 11.12 2.57 -10.50
N ASP A 24 11.45 2.75 -11.78
CA ASP A 24 10.98 3.88 -12.60
C ASP A 24 9.44 3.96 -12.70
N GLU A 25 8.75 2.85 -12.46
CA GLU A 25 7.29 2.76 -12.38
C GLU A 25 6.88 1.84 -11.23
N GLY A 26 5.99 2.31 -10.34
CA GLY A 26 5.41 1.48 -9.29
C GLY A 26 4.58 0.32 -9.89
N PRO A 27 4.26 -0.73 -9.11
CA PRO A 27 3.48 -1.85 -9.61
C PRO A 27 2.15 -1.34 -10.19
N GLN A 28 1.98 -1.51 -11.50
CA GLN A 28 0.72 -1.22 -12.17
C GLN A 28 -0.28 -2.29 -11.72
N LEU A 29 -1.10 -1.97 -10.71
CA LEU A 29 -2.20 -2.83 -10.32
C LEU A 29 -3.19 -2.87 -11.49
N VAL A 30 -3.18 -3.99 -12.22
CA VAL A 30 -4.11 -4.25 -13.32
C VAL A 30 -5.54 -4.14 -12.78
N TRP A 31 -6.35 -3.28 -13.42
CA TRP A 31 -7.74 -3.01 -13.07
C TRP A 31 -8.57 -4.23 -13.37
N ASP A 32 -9.11 -4.83 -12.32
CA ASP A 32 -9.95 -6.02 -12.40
C ASP A 32 -11.01 -5.91 -11.31
N ASP A 33 -12.27 -5.79 -11.73
CA ASP A 33 -13.44 -5.65 -10.85
C ASP A 33 -13.58 -6.85 -9.90
N SER A 34 -12.93 -7.99 -10.20
CA SER A 34 -12.92 -9.17 -9.33
C SER A 34 -12.04 -9.03 -8.08
N LYS A 35 -11.34 -7.90 -7.91
CA LYS A 35 -10.42 -7.68 -6.79
C LYS A 35 -11.05 -7.05 -5.54
N VAL A 36 -12.30 -6.61 -5.60
CA VAL A 36 -13.01 -6.09 -4.42
C VAL A 36 -13.67 -7.25 -3.66
N LEU A 37 -13.30 -7.42 -2.40
CA LEU A 37 -13.93 -8.40 -1.52
C LEU A 37 -15.17 -7.78 -0.87
N VAL A 38 -16.37 -8.30 -1.16
CA VAL A 38 -17.61 -7.89 -0.49
C VAL A 38 -17.89 -8.84 0.68
N ASP A 39 -17.52 -8.45 1.90
CA ASP A 39 -17.69 -9.28 3.10
C ASP A 39 -17.67 -8.41 4.37
N GLN A 40 -18.83 -8.31 5.04
CA GLN A 40 -18.99 -7.55 6.29
C GLN A 40 -18.07 -8.02 7.41
N LYS A 41 -17.84 -9.33 7.56
CA LYS A 41 -16.98 -9.85 8.63
C LYS A 41 -15.52 -9.51 8.36
N ALA A 42 -15.10 -9.63 7.10
CA ALA A 42 -13.76 -9.23 6.70
C ALA A 42 -13.56 -7.72 6.92
N PHE A 43 -14.54 -6.90 6.55
CA PHE A 43 -14.56 -5.45 6.78
C PHE A 43 -14.40 -5.09 8.26
N ASP A 44 -15.21 -5.68 9.14
CA ASP A 44 -15.18 -5.41 10.59
C ASP A 44 -13.87 -5.85 11.26
N SER A 45 -13.24 -6.89 10.71
CA SER A 45 -11.96 -7.44 11.21
C SER A 45 -10.72 -6.83 10.56
N ALA A 46 -10.90 -5.97 9.56
CA ALA A 46 -9.79 -5.38 8.82
C ALA A 46 -8.98 -4.46 9.75
N ILE A 47 -7.69 -4.76 9.87
CA ILE A 47 -6.74 -3.89 10.55
C ILE A 47 -6.15 -3.00 9.45
N THR A 48 -6.23 -1.68 9.62
CA THR A 48 -5.58 -0.74 8.71
C THR A 48 -4.11 -0.66 9.11
N ASP A 49 -3.22 -1.18 8.25
CA ASP A 49 -1.78 -1.03 8.42
C ASP A 49 -1.32 0.42 8.29
N ASP A 50 -0.03 0.66 8.59
CA ASP A 50 0.68 1.94 8.40
C ASP A 50 0.86 2.26 6.90
N LEU A 51 -0.26 2.41 6.19
CA LEU A 51 -0.34 2.94 4.85
C LEU A 51 -0.98 4.32 4.90
N LYS A 52 -0.57 5.18 3.98
CA LYS A 52 -1.11 6.52 3.79
C LYS A 52 -1.80 6.58 2.44
N ILE A 53 -3.07 6.97 2.44
CA ILE A 53 -3.79 7.33 1.23
C ILE A 53 -3.33 8.73 0.80
N ASN A 54 -2.69 8.81 -0.36
CA ASN A 54 -2.20 10.07 -0.94
C ASN A 54 -3.31 10.79 -1.72
N SER A 55 -4.10 10.04 -2.50
CA SER A 55 -5.23 10.59 -3.26
C SER A 55 -6.25 9.51 -3.62
N LEU A 56 -7.49 9.96 -3.86
CA LEU A 56 -8.62 9.15 -4.35
C LEU A 56 -9.19 9.85 -5.59
N ASP A 57 -9.43 9.11 -6.67
CA ASP A 57 -10.02 9.63 -7.91
C ASP A 57 -11.10 8.66 -8.42
N LEU A 58 -12.28 9.17 -8.73
CA LEU A 58 -13.39 8.41 -9.30
C LEU A 58 -13.60 8.87 -10.74
N LYS A 59 -13.41 7.96 -11.70
CA LYS A 59 -13.66 8.21 -13.13
C LYS A 59 -14.65 7.19 -13.66
N GLY A 60 -15.91 7.62 -13.80
CA GLY A 60 -17.01 6.69 -14.06
C GLY A 60 -17.14 5.72 -12.90
N ASP A 61 -17.08 4.42 -13.21
CA ASP A 61 -17.20 3.35 -12.22
C ASP A 61 -15.84 2.89 -11.65
N PHE A 62 -14.74 3.56 -12.01
CA PHE A 62 -13.40 3.19 -11.58
C PHE A 62 -12.90 4.07 -10.42
N LEU A 63 -12.63 3.44 -9.27
CA LEU A 63 -11.95 4.05 -8.13
C LEU A 63 -10.44 3.82 -8.23
N THR A 64 -9.68 4.89 -8.41
CA THR A 64 -8.22 4.88 -8.32
C THR A 64 -7.77 5.37 -6.96
N ILE A 65 -6.94 4.58 -6.29
CA ILE A 65 -6.39 4.90 -4.97
C ILE A 65 -4.87 4.96 -5.10
N ASN A 66 -4.30 6.12 -4.77
CA ASN A 66 -2.87 6.28 -4.64
C ASN A 66 -2.49 6.13 -3.17
N ILE A 67 -1.63 5.17 -2.85
CA ILE A 67 -1.14 4.93 -1.50
C ILE A 67 0.38 5.01 -1.42
N SER A 68 0.87 5.30 -0.23
CA SER A 68 2.27 5.11 0.16
C SER A 68 2.32 4.26 1.42
N ALA A 69 3.28 3.35 1.50
CA ALA A 69 3.54 2.55 2.69
C ALA A 69 5.06 2.46 2.90
N GLY A 70 5.48 1.95 4.05
CA GLY A 70 6.89 1.70 4.32
C GLY A 70 7.47 0.62 3.40
N GLY A 71 8.76 0.72 3.12
CA GLY A 71 9.48 -0.25 2.28
C GLY A 71 10.22 0.42 1.14
N CYS A 72 10.96 -0.40 0.38
CA CYS A 72 11.77 0.08 -0.73
C CYS A 72 11.04 0.08 -2.08
N ASN A 73 10.14 -0.87 -2.27
CA ASN A 73 9.25 -0.92 -3.41
C ASN A 73 7.92 -1.55 -3.00
N GLY A 74 6.88 -1.34 -3.82
CA GLY A 74 5.54 -1.88 -3.57
C GLY A 74 5.31 -3.31 -4.07
N GLU A 75 6.36 -3.99 -4.55
CA GLU A 75 6.22 -5.30 -5.21
C GLU A 75 5.76 -6.42 -4.25
N SER A 76 6.01 -6.24 -2.95
CA SER A 76 5.61 -7.19 -1.89
C SER A 76 4.29 -6.84 -1.23
N TRP A 77 3.61 -5.78 -1.67
CA TRP A 77 2.39 -5.29 -1.04
C TRP A 77 1.18 -6.13 -1.48
N GLU A 78 0.52 -6.80 -0.53
CA GLU A 78 -0.68 -7.60 -0.77
C GLU A 78 -1.95 -6.82 -0.39
N ILE A 79 -2.28 -5.79 -1.17
CA ILE A 79 -3.40 -4.90 -0.86
C ILE A 79 -4.73 -5.54 -1.28
N ARG A 80 -5.73 -5.48 -0.39
CA ARG A 80 -7.12 -5.85 -0.66
C ARG A 80 -8.05 -4.68 -0.36
N LEU A 81 -8.95 -4.39 -1.30
CA LEU A 81 -10.07 -3.48 -1.07
C LEU A 81 -11.27 -4.30 -0.60
N ILE A 82 -11.78 -4.00 0.60
CA ILE A 82 -12.91 -4.71 1.20
C ILE A 82 -14.09 -3.75 1.28
N ASP A 83 -15.21 -4.17 0.71
CA ASP A 83 -16.51 -3.51 0.79
C ASP A 83 -17.35 -4.19 1.88
N SER A 84 -17.99 -3.41 2.74
CA SER A 84 -18.88 -3.95 3.77
C SER A 84 -20.11 -4.65 3.17
N GLY A 85 -20.49 -4.28 1.94
CA GLY A 85 -21.69 -4.74 1.24
C GLY A 85 -22.93 -3.92 1.57
N GLU A 86 -22.83 -2.95 2.49
CA GLU A 86 -23.90 -2.02 2.82
C GLU A 86 -23.92 -0.86 1.82
N VAL A 87 -25.10 -0.59 1.25
CA VAL A 87 -25.36 0.61 0.47
C VAL A 87 -26.05 1.62 1.37
N LEU A 88 -25.40 2.75 1.59
CA LEU A 88 -25.96 3.85 2.36
C LEU A 88 -26.94 4.64 1.48
N GLU A 89 -28.13 4.89 2.04
CA GLU A 89 -29.21 5.63 1.39
C GLU A 89 -28.82 7.11 1.24
N SER A 90 -28.31 7.48 0.06
CA SER A 90 -27.96 8.85 -0.34
C SER A 90 -28.08 9.04 -1.85
N ASP A 91 -27.98 10.28 -2.34
CA ASP A 91 -27.96 10.60 -3.77
C ASP A 91 -26.70 11.44 -4.11
N PRO A 92 -25.64 10.82 -4.67
CA PRO A 92 -25.55 9.42 -5.10
C PRO A 92 -25.41 8.42 -3.93
N PRO A 93 -25.69 7.13 -4.12
CA PRO A 93 -25.48 6.09 -3.10
C PRO A 93 -24.04 6.04 -2.61
N GLN A 94 -23.85 5.80 -1.32
CA GLN A 94 -22.52 5.70 -0.70
C GLN A 94 -22.23 4.26 -0.24
N ARG A 95 -20.94 3.92 -0.18
CA ARG A 95 -20.43 2.60 0.28
C ARG A 95 -19.28 2.77 1.25
N ASN A 96 -19.14 1.82 2.15
CA ASN A 96 -18.03 1.77 3.11
C ASN A 96 -16.95 0.83 2.58
N LEU A 97 -15.76 1.38 2.36
CA LEU A 97 -14.60 0.65 1.86
C LEU A 97 -13.45 0.75 2.85
N VAL A 98 -12.70 -0.35 3.02
CA VAL A 98 -11.45 -0.37 3.78
C VAL A 98 -10.33 -0.97 2.92
N LEU A 99 -9.16 -0.35 2.99
CA LEU A 99 -7.93 -0.90 2.43
C LEU A 99 -7.27 -1.75 3.51
N PHE A 100 -7.17 -3.05 3.22
CA PHE A 100 -6.42 -4.00 4.02
C PHE A 100 -5.08 -4.25 3.31
N PHE A 101 -4.00 -4.26 4.08
CA PHE A 101 -2.65 -4.60 3.62
C PHE A 101 -2.21 -5.89 4.32
#